data_AF-A0A0R1RQ81-F1
#
_entry.id   AF-A0A0R1RQ81-F1
#
_cell.length_a   1.000
_cell.length_b   1.000
_cell.length_c   1.000
_cell.angle_alpha   90.00
_cell.angle_beta   90.00
_cell.angle_gamma   90.00
#
_symmetry.space_group_name_H-M   'P 1'
#
loop_
_entity.id
_entity.type
_entity.pdbx_description
1 polymer ?
#
loop_
_entity_poly.entity_id
_entity_poly.type
_entity_poly.pdbx_seq_one_letter_code
_entity_poly.pdbx_strand_id
1 'polypeptide(L)'
;MSALTTILTYIQDHPDQVTVEPFQYANVIRFGINDQTDLPEVEKLFPEMRLHVNRIDPDYVQSHYDLLDSFYRQTEEKQKDGFEDVWITTSHLSDRQLFLVDLSFE
;
A
#
# COMPACT_ATOMS: atom_id res chain seq x y z
N MET A 1 20.81 1.21 20.59
CA MET A 1 19.55 0.71 19.97
C MET A 1 19.20 1.63 18.82
N SER A 2 18.68 1.09 17.72
CA SER A 2 18.15 1.91 16.61
C SER A 2 16.83 2.57 17.04
N ALA A 3 16.46 3.69 16.40
CA ALA A 3 15.16 4.33 16.66
C ALA A 3 14.00 3.34 16.46
N LEU A 4 14.07 2.51 15.41
CA LEU A 4 13.09 1.46 15.15
C LEU A 4 13.00 0.45 16.29
N THR A 5 14.14 -0.03 16.80
CA THR A 5 14.17 -0.97 17.93
C THR A 5 13.49 -0.37 19.16
N THR A 6 13.76 0.90 19.47
CA THR A 6 13.15 1.58 20.61
C THR A 6 11.62 1.66 20.47
N ILE A 7 11.10 2.00 19.28
CA ILE A 7 9.66 2.09 19.01
C ILE A 7 9.01 0.71 19.16
N LEU A 8 9.60 -0.33 18.56
CA LEU A 8 9.06 -1.68 18.62
C LEU A 8 9.04 -2.23 20.05
N THR A 9 10.10 -1.98 20.83
CA THR A 9 10.16 -2.35 22.25
C THR A 9 9.09 -1.62 23.07
N TYR A 10 8.89 -0.31 22.85
CA TYR A 10 7.84 0.44 23.55
C TYR A 10 6.44 -0.12 23.28
N ILE A 11 6.12 -0.44 22.02
CA ILE A 11 4.84 -1.05 21.64
C ILE A 11 4.65 -2.40 22.35
N GLN A 12 5.71 -3.22 22.38
CA GLN A 12 5.69 -4.53 23.03
C GLN A 12 5.50 -4.42 24.55
N ASP A 13 6.18 -3.47 25.20
CA ASP A 13 6.20 -3.34 26.66
C ASP A 13 4.97 -2.60 27.22
N HIS A 14 4.23 -1.87 26.38
CA HIS A 14 3.09 -1.04 26.79
C HIS A 14 1.83 -1.24 25.92
N PRO A 15 1.31 -2.48 25.77
CA PRO A 15 0.15 -2.76 24.91
C PRO A 15 -1.11 -1.97 25.31
N ASP A 16 -1.31 -1.71 26.60
CA ASP A 16 -2.46 -0.95 27.12
C ASP A 16 -2.37 0.57 26.87
N GLN A 17 -1.21 1.06 26.40
CA GLN A 17 -0.96 2.48 26.11
C GLN A 17 -0.89 2.78 24.62
N VAL A 18 -0.98 1.75 23.76
CA VAL A 18 -0.97 1.91 22.31
C VAL A 18 -2.35 1.62 21.74
N THR A 19 -2.76 2.42 20.77
CA THR A 19 -4.01 2.20 20.01
C THR A 19 -3.66 1.68 18.64
N VAL A 20 -4.41 0.67 18.19
CA VAL A 20 -4.36 0.23 16.79
C VAL A 20 -5.26 1.16 15.99
N GLU A 21 -4.66 2.05 15.22
CA GLU A 21 -5.39 3.01 14.39
C GLU A 21 -6.04 2.32 13.18
N PRO A 22 -7.30 2.62 12.86
CA PRO A 22 -7.91 2.19 11.61
C PRO A 22 -7.29 2.96 10.43
N PHE A 23 -6.93 2.24 9.37
CA PHE A 23 -6.24 2.79 8.20
C PHE A 23 -7.05 3.87 7.48
N GLN A 24 -6.64 5.12 7.61
CA GLN A 24 -6.98 6.23 6.71
C GLN A 24 -5.72 7.07 6.49
N TYR A 25 -5.07 6.89 5.34
CA TYR A 25 -3.91 7.69 4.95
C TYR A 25 -4.28 8.54 3.74
N ALA A 26 -3.99 9.84 3.84
CA ALA A 26 -4.39 10.81 2.83
C ALA A 26 -3.61 10.68 1.50
N ASN A 27 -2.46 9.99 1.52
CA ASN A 27 -1.58 9.72 0.38
C ASN A 27 -1.75 8.30 -0.22
N VAL A 28 -2.80 7.58 0.16
CA VAL A 28 -3.09 6.23 -0.34
C VAL A 28 -4.37 6.23 -1.14
N ILE A 29 -4.38 5.53 -2.28
CA ILE A 29 -5.60 5.16 -3.00
C ILE A 29 -5.76 3.65 -3.03
N ARG A 30 -7.00 3.20 -2.81
CA ARG A 30 -7.37 1.79 -2.69
C ARG A 30 -8.34 1.39 -3.79
N PHE A 31 -8.05 0.27 -4.43
CA PHE A 31 -8.89 -0.35 -5.45
C PHE A 31 -9.32 -1.75 -5.06
N GLY A 32 -10.51 -2.11 -5.51
CA GLY A 32 -11.05 -3.45 -5.45
C GLY A 32 -11.32 -3.97 -6.84
N ILE A 33 -10.68 -5.06 -7.22
CA ILE A 33 -10.91 -5.75 -8.49
C ILE A 33 -11.67 -7.05 -8.17
N ASN A 34 -12.71 -7.37 -8.94
CA ASN A 34 -13.43 -8.62 -8.79
C ASN A 34 -12.46 -9.81 -8.98
N ASP A 35 -12.46 -10.78 -8.07
CA ASP A 35 -11.48 -11.87 -8.09
C ASP A 35 -11.66 -12.91 -9.21
N GLN A 36 -12.73 -12.79 -10.01
CA GLN A 36 -12.94 -13.55 -11.24
C GLN A 36 -12.32 -12.87 -12.47
N THR A 37 -11.71 -11.69 -12.31
CA THR A 37 -11.03 -10.98 -13.40
C THR A 37 -9.77 -11.73 -13.80
N ASP A 38 -9.63 -12.02 -15.10
CA ASP A 38 -8.43 -12.66 -15.64
C ASP A 38 -7.26 -11.67 -15.59
N LEU A 39 -6.34 -11.91 -14.65
CA LEU A 39 -5.15 -11.10 -14.42
C LEU A 39 -3.90 -11.99 -14.54
N PRO A 40 -2.77 -11.45 -15.02
CA PRO A 40 -1.54 -12.21 -15.08
C PRO A 40 -0.98 -12.46 -13.67
N GLU A 41 -0.34 -13.62 -13.46
CA GLU A 41 0.44 -13.95 -12.26
C GLU A 41 -0.30 -13.75 -10.91
N VAL A 42 -1.63 -13.98 -10.86
CA VAL A 42 -2.46 -13.73 -9.67
C VAL A 42 -1.90 -14.35 -8.39
N GLU A 43 -1.52 -15.62 -8.41
CA GLU A 43 -1.02 -16.32 -7.22
C GLU A 43 0.25 -15.70 -6.63
N LYS A 44 1.06 -15.04 -7.47
CA LYS A 44 2.28 -14.35 -7.07
C LYS A 44 2.01 -12.92 -6.61
N LEU A 45 1.09 -12.24 -7.30
CA LEU A 45 0.79 -10.84 -7.04
C LEU A 45 -0.22 -10.64 -5.90
N PHE A 46 -1.14 -11.57 -5.68
CA PHE A 46 -2.24 -11.44 -4.72
C PHE A 46 -2.27 -12.66 -3.79
N PRO A 47 -1.42 -12.72 -2.75
CA PRO A 47 -1.45 -13.85 -1.85
C PRO A 47 -2.76 -13.89 -1.06
N GLU A 48 -3.28 -15.11 -0.94
CA GLU A 48 -4.52 -15.42 -0.23
C GLU A 48 -4.47 -14.91 1.22
N MET A 49 -5.44 -14.05 1.56
CA MET A 49 -5.70 -13.49 2.89
C MET A 49 -4.46 -12.91 3.60
N ARG A 50 -3.50 -12.40 2.82
CA ARG A 50 -2.25 -11.79 3.29
C ARG A 50 -1.90 -10.57 2.47
N LEU A 51 -1.27 -9.58 3.09
CA LEU A 51 -0.74 -8.41 2.40
C LEU A 51 0.62 -8.74 1.78
N HIS A 52 0.81 -8.29 0.54
CA HIS A 52 2.09 -8.27 -0.13
C HIS A 52 2.45 -6.83 -0.47
N VAL A 53 3.55 -6.32 0.07
CA VAL A 53 3.95 -4.93 -0.07
C VAL A 53 5.27 -4.87 -0.82
N ASN A 54 5.33 -4.09 -1.89
CA ASN A 54 6.55 -3.84 -2.64
C ASN A 54 6.72 -2.36 -2.95
N ARG A 55 7.95 -1.86 -2.90
CA ARG A 55 8.30 -0.59 -3.54
C ARG A 55 8.35 -0.83 -5.05
N ILE A 56 7.65 -0.01 -5.82
CA ILE A 56 7.76 -0.03 -7.28
C ILE A 56 9.17 0.44 -7.65
N ASP A 57 9.77 -0.22 -8.63
CA ASP A 57 11.11 0.13 -9.11
C ASP A 57 11.17 1.62 -9.49
N PRO A 58 12.14 2.40 -8.98
CA PRO A 58 12.24 3.83 -9.28
C PRO A 58 12.31 4.15 -10.78
N ASP A 59 12.97 3.31 -11.59
CA ASP A 59 13.05 3.50 -13.04
C ASP A 59 11.67 3.28 -13.68
N TYR A 60 10.86 2.36 -13.14
CA TYR A 60 9.47 2.18 -13.56
C TYR A 60 8.63 3.41 -13.19
N VAL A 61 8.79 3.93 -11.97
CA VAL A 61 8.07 5.14 -11.51
C VAL A 61 8.38 6.32 -12.43
N GLN A 62 9.65 6.54 -12.76
CA GLN A 62 10.05 7.64 -13.64
C GLN A 62 9.52 7.45 -15.08
N SER A 63 9.63 6.23 -15.63
CA SER A 63 9.19 5.95 -17.00
C SER A 63 7.66 5.93 -17.19
N HIS A 64 6.90 5.71 -16.10
CA HIS A 64 5.44 5.65 -16.10
C HIS A 64 4.81 6.72 -15.21
N TYR A 65 5.50 7.86 -15.03
CA TYR A 65 5.08 8.91 -14.11
C TYR A 65 3.65 9.38 -14.38
N ASP A 66 3.28 9.65 -15.64
CA ASP A 66 1.94 10.13 -15.99
C ASP A 66 0.82 9.14 -15.62
N LEU A 67 1.10 7.83 -15.72
CA LEU A 67 0.16 6.79 -15.29
C LEU A 67 -0.04 6.84 -13.77
N LEU A 68 1.05 6.90 -13.02
CA LEU A 68 1.01 6.94 -11.56
C LEU A 68 0.44 8.26 -11.04
N ASP A 69 0.72 9.38 -11.70
CA ASP A 69 0.17 10.71 -11.41
C ASP A 69 -1.35 10.72 -11.61
N SER A 70 -1.89 9.96 -12.56
CA SER A 70 -3.34 9.83 -12.72
C SER A 70 -4.03 9.21 -11.50
N PHE A 71 -3.35 8.31 -10.80
CA PHE A 71 -3.83 7.73 -9.53
C PHE A 71 -3.54 8.66 -8.35
N TYR A 72 -2.36 9.26 -8.29
CA TYR A 72 -1.99 10.23 -7.27
C TYR A 72 -2.96 11.42 -7.22
N ARG A 73 -3.44 11.90 -8.38
CA ARG A 73 -4.41 13.01 -8.43
C ARG A 73 -5.72 12.70 -7.71
N GLN A 74 -6.03 11.43 -7.47
CA GLN A 74 -7.24 10.98 -6.77
C GLN A 74 -7.04 10.86 -5.25
N THR A 75 -5.83 11.02 -4.72
CA THR A 75 -5.58 11.04 -3.27
C THR A 75 -6.12 12.32 -2.62
N GLU A 76 -6.42 12.26 -1.32
CA GLU A 76 -6.95 13.40 -0.57
C GLU A 76 -5.89 14.49 -0.39
N GLU A 77 -4.66 14.10 -0.05
CA GLU A 77 -3.52 15.00 0.09
C GLU A 77 -2.52 14.81 -1.04
N LYS A 78 -2.00 15.94 -1.52
CA LYS A 78 -0.99 16.02 -2.57
C LYS A 78 0.13 16.92 -2.07
N GLN A 79 1.35 16.40 -2.08
CA GLN A 79 2.54 17.21 -1.85
C GLN A 79 2.77 18.17 -3.03
N LYS A 80 3.38 19.31 -2.72
CA LYS A 80 3.64 20.38 -3.70
C LYS A 80 4.53 19.91 -4.86
N ASP A 81 5.49 19.05 -4.55
CA ASP A 81 6.53 18.62 -5.50
C ASP A 81 6.20 17.27 -6.18
N GLY A 82 5.00 16.70 -5.94
CA GLY A 82 4.58 15.43 -6.53
C GLY A 82 4.82 14.24 -5.61
N PHE A 83 5.36 13.16 -6.14
CA PHE A 83 5.81 11.96 -5.44
C PHE A 83 7.08 11.45 -6.12
N GLU A 84 7.96 10.83 -5.36
CA GLU A 84 9.18 10.18 -5.88
C GLU A 84 9.06 8.67 -5.77
N ASP A 85 8.44 8.19 -4.69
CA ASP A 85 8.33 6.78 -4.39
C ASP A 85 6.88 6.32 -4.39
N VAL A 86 6.67 5.12 -4.92
CA VAL A 86 5.35 4.49 -4.93
C VAL A 86 5.48 3.08 -4.38
N TRP A 87 4.64 2.78 -3.40
CA TRP A 87 4.48 1.44 -2.85
C TRP A 87 3.17 0.85 -3.33
N ILE A 88 3.21 -0.42 -3.75
CA ILE A 88 2.03 -1.20 -4.09
C ILE A 88 1.80 -2.25 -3.00
N THR A 89 0.58 -2.29 -2.46
CA THR A 89 0.13 -3.35 -1.55
C THR A 89 -0.99 -4.14 -2.18
N THR A 90 -0.87 -5.47 -2.20
CA THR A 90 -1.86 -6.36 -2.82
C THR A 90 -2.29 -7.48 -1.88
N SER A 91 -3.51 -7.98 -2.07
CA SER A 91 -4.03 -9.15 -1.36
C SER A 91 -5.20 -9.78 -2.11
N HIS A 92 -5.37 -11.09 -2.01
CA HIS A 92 -6.65 -11.72 -2.36
C HIS A 92 -7.50 -11.84 -1.09
N LEU A 93 -8.54 -11.03 -1.02
CA LEU A 93 -9.57 -11.05 0.03
C LEU A 93 -10.70 -12.00 -0.40
N SER A 94 -10.47 -13.30 -0.28
CA SER A 94 -11.38 -14.33 -0.77
C SER A 94 -12.73 -14.36 -0.05
N ASP A 95 -12.78 -13.93 1.21
CA ASP A 95 -14.02 -13.73 1.97
C ASP A 95 -14.92 -12.62 1.38
N ARG A 96 -14.35 -11.78 0.52
CA ARG A 96 -15.00 -10.64 -0.15
C ARG A 96 -14.97 -10.76 -1.68
N GLN A 97 -14.42 -11.84 -2.22
CA GLN A 97 -14.26 -12.09 -3.65
C GLN A 97 -13.54 -10.95 -4.40
N LEU A 98 -12.44 -10.47 -3.82
CA LEU A 98 -11.78 -9.25 -4.27
C LEU A 98 -10.25 -9.34 -4.24
N PHE A 99 -9.62 -8.89 -5.31
CA PHE A 99 -8.21 -8.52 -5.32
C PHE A 99 -8.08 -7.06 -4.87
N LEU A 100 -7.43 -6.87 -3.73
CA LEU A 100 -7.10 -5.57 -3.17
C LEU A 100 -5.83 -5.04 -3.82
N VAL A 101 -5.83 -3.77 -4.21
CA VAL A 101 -4.64 -3.02 -4.62
C VAL A 101 -4.64 -1.67 -3.93
N ASP A 102 -3.62 -1.38 -3.14
CA ASP A 102 -3.34 -0.03 -2.65
C ASP A 102 -2.09 0.53 -3.31
N LEU A 103 -2.15 1.81 -3.68
CA LEU A 103 -1.00 2.60 -4.07
C LEU A 103 -0.76 3.68 -3.01
N SER A 104 0.43 3.67 -2.40
CA SER A 104 0.89 4.70 -1.45
C SER A 104 1.97 5.54 -2.10
N PHE A 105 1.81 6.85 -2.07
CA PHE A 105 2.71 7.82 -2.71
C PHE A 105 3.53 8.55 -1.64
N GLU A 106 4.86 8.57 -1.79
CA GLU A 106 5.81 9.20 -0.88
C GLU A 106 6.62 10.29 -1.58
#